data_AF-A0ABD2KZQ5-F1
#
_entry.id   AF-A0ABD2KZQ5-F1
#
_cell.length_a   1.000
_cell.length_b   1.000
_cell.length_c   1.000
_cell.angle_alpha   90.00
_cell.angle_beta   90.00
_cell.angle_gamma   90.00
#
_symmetry.space_group_name_H-M   'P 1'
#
loop_
_entity.id
_entity.type
_entity.pdbx_description
1 polymer ?
#
loop_
_entity_poly.entity_id
_entity_poly.type
_entity_poly.pdbx_seq_one_letter_code
_entity_poly.pdbx_strand_id
1 'polypeptide(L)'
;MPDYDDTTELQLCFNKTHFQRSDFNVERFVNLARKRVTLDQLQNDLRIYLRHLQNSMVELINDDYADFVNLSSGLAALRDSVEKVSSDVRANWTSFTTSIAEIEKCSDAIEQNLSSLGRCQKLQICQGDKLALLQSIQNLCAFVEERAADDEPTRKVRANSLWYSKLALLISAVEFWSSRVKSEHIQPTVLNMKIECYRKISEFLLDALKREIFDHSKECDNLSVLVALIKTINANELAICRILNGLVEKKIVVIGAVEGQKLDNLLENALRQIIEVRKSCSERAKRNAQFTREVVIFIDTCLLNFVSSFLEEAYSITDFESNLNFGV
;
A
#
# COMPACT_ATOMS: atom_id res chain seq x y z
N MET A 1 -52.77 58.95 -20.40
CA MET A 1 -53.90 58.78 -21.32
C MET A 1 -54.95 59.81 -20.93
N PRO A 2 -55.59 60.48 -21.89
CA PRO A 2 -56.31 61.71 -21.61
C PRO A 2 -57.60 61.42 -20.83
N ASP A 3 -57.78 62.14 -19.73
CA ASP A 3 -59.04 62.31 -19.02
C ASP A 3 -60.12 62.65 -20.03
N TYR A 4 -60.98 61.69 -20.34
CA TYR A 4 -62.20 61.93 -21.09
C TYR A 4 -63.24 62.42 -20.07
N ASP A 5 -63.11 63.69 -19.68
CA ASP A 5 -64.18 64.44 -19.02
C ASP A 5 -65.29 64.64 -20.05
N ASP A 6 -66.09 63.60 -20.30
CA ASP A 6 -67.34 63.69 -21.05
C ASP A 6 -68.46 64.17 -20.13
N THR A 7 -68.22 65.29 -19.46
CA THR A 7 -69.31 66.17 -19.05
C THR A 7 -69.69 67.06 -20.23
N THR A 8 -70.09 66.44 -21.35
CA THR A 8 -71.03 67.09 -22.24
C THR A 8 -72.33 67.25 -21.44
N GLU A 9 -72.41 68.33 -20.67
CA GLU A 9 -73.55 68.67 -19.83
C GLU A 9 -74.77 68.74 -20.74
N LEU A 10 -75.54 67.66 -20.81
CA LEU A 10 -76.84 67.65 -21.45
C LEU A 10 -77.61 68.84 -20.87
N GLN A 11 -77.85 69.87 -21.68
CA GLN A 11 -78.66 71.02 -21.30
C GLN A 11 -80.11 70.56 -21.18
N LEU A 12 -80.45 69.99 -20.04
CA LEU A 12 -81.79 69.53 -19.69
C LEU A 12 -82.54 70.68 -19.01
N CYS A 13 -83.85 70.78 -19.25
CA CYS A 13 -84.70 71.74 -18.54
C CYS A 13 -84.88 71.46 -17.03
N PHE A 14 -84.21 70.44 -16.48
CA PHE A 14 -84.31 70.00 -15.08
C PHE A 14 -82.95 69.57 -14.51
N ASN A 15 -82.81 69.63 -13.18
CA ASN A 15 -81.61 69.13 -12.49
C ASN A 15 -81.70 67.61 -12.27
N LYS A 16 -80.71 66.86 -12.76
CA LYS A 16 -80.62 65.40 -12.68
C LYS A 16 -80.63 64.87 -11.23
N THR A 17 -80.08 65.64 -10.29
CA THR A 17 -79.97 65.24 -8.88
C THR A 17 -81.33 65.06 -8.20
N HIS A 18 -82.41 65.64 -8.74
CA HIS A 18 -83.76 65.40 -8.24
C HIS A 18 -84.17 63.93 -8.33
N PHE A 19 -83.72 63.20 -9.35
CA PHE A 19 -84.02 61.77 -9.53
C PHE A 19 -83.25 60.85 -8.58
N GLN A 20 -82.15 61.33 -7.99
CA GLN A 20 -81.33 60.57 -7.05
C GLN A 20 -81.81 60.71 -5.60
N ARG A 21 -82.78 61.60 -5.34
CA ARG A 21 -83.31 61.81 -4.00
C ARG A 21 -84.33 60.74 -3.64
N SER A 22 -84.27 60.26 -2.40
CA SER A 22 -85.21 59.28 -1.85
C SER A 22 -86.65 59.82 -1.68
N ASP A 23 -86.84 61.15 -1.64
CA ASP A 23 -88.13 61.83 -1.53
C ASP A 23 -88.69 62.31 -2.87
N PHE A 24 -88.23 61.73 -3.98
CA PHE A 24 -88.67 62.13 -5.32
C PHE A 24 -90.19 62.01 -5.48
N ASN A 25 -90.82 63.13 -5.81
CA ASN A 25 -92.26 63.21 -6.07
C ASN A 25 -92.50 63.77 -7.47
N VAL A 26 -93.13 62.96 -8.32
CA VAL A 26 -93.38 63.26 -9.74
C VAL A 26 -94.23 64.52 -9.91
N GLU A 27 -95.29 64.65 -9.11
CA GLU A 27 -96.22 65.79 -9.21
C GLU A 27 -95.51 67.10 -8.88
N ARG A 28 -94.72 67.12 -7.80
CA ARG A 28 -93.89 68.27 -7.40
C ARG A 28 -92.85 68.62 -8.48
N PHE A 29 -92.22 67.61 -9.07
CA PHE A 29 -91.23 67.80 -10.14
C PHE A 29 -91.85 68.42 -11.40
N VAL A 30 -92.96 67.86 -11.90
CA VAL A 30 -93.64 68.35 -13.11
C VAL A 30 -94.20 69.75 -12.90
N ASN A 31 -94.77 70.04 -11.72
CA ASN A 31 -95.28 71.36 -11.37
C ASN A 31 -94.17 72.43 -11.30
N LEU A 32 -92.95 72.07 -10.88
CA LEU A 32 -91.80 72.97 -10.88
C LEU A 32 -91.25 73.19 -12.30
N ALA A 33 -91.20 72.14 -13.12
CA ALA A 33 -90.70 72.22 -14.50
C ALA A 33 -91.63 73.00 -15.44
N ARG A 34 -92.96 72.82 -15.33
CA ARG A 34 -93.97 73.53 -16.16
C ARG A 34 -93.95 75.06 -15.98
N LYS A 35 -93.44 75.57 -14.86
CA LYS A 35 -93.28 77.02 -14.64
C LYS A 35 -92.18 77.64 -15.50
N ARG A 36 -91.28 76.82 -16.05
CA ARG A 36 -90.08 77.26 -16.79
C ARG A 36 -90.09 76.84 -18.25
N VAL A 37 -90.72 75.70 -18.57
CA VAL A 37 -90.62 75.04 -19.89
C VAL A 37 -91.95 74.36 -20.28
N THR A 38 -92.22 74.19 -21.58
CA THR A 38 -93.42 73.49 -22.09
C THR A 38 -93.39 71.99 -21.75
N LEU A 39 -94.56 71.36 -21.68
CA LEU A 39 -94.67 69.93 -21.37
C LEU A 39 -93.99 69.04 -22.43
N ASP A 40 -94.07 69.44 -23.70
CA ASP A 40 -93.43 68.73 -24.81
C ASP A 40 -91.90 68.78 -24.71
N GLN A 41 -91.34 69.93 -24.37
CA GLN A 41 -89.90 70.07 -24.16
C GLN A 41 -89.42 69.27 -22.94
N LEU A 42 -90.18 69.28 -21.83
CA LEU A 42 -89.89 68.43 -20.67
C LEU A 42 -89.93 66.94 -21.02
N GLN A 43 -90.93 66.50 -21.78
CA GLN A 43 -91.05 65.12 -22.23
C GLN A 43 -89.86 64.73 -23.12
N ASN A 44 -89.45 65.60 -24.04
CA ASN A 44 -88.31 65.36 -24.91
C ASN A 44 -87.00 65.22 -24.12
N ASP A 45 -86.74 66.15 -23.19
CA ASP A 45 -85.53 66.14 -22.36
C ASP A 45 -85.48 64.91 -21.44
N LEU A 46 -86.62 64.45 -20.91
CA LEU A 46 -86.70 63.20 -20.15
C LEU A 46 -86.38 61.97 -21.01
N ARG A 47 -86.86 61.94 -22.27
CA ARG A 47 -86.52 60.86 -23.22
C ARG A 47 -85.05 60.87 -23.61
N ILE A 48 -84.44 62.05 -23.73
CA ILE A 48 -82.99 62.20 -23.97
C ILE A 48 -82.22 61.70 -22.76
N TYR A 49 -82.60 62.11 -21.55
CA TYR A 49 -81.95 61.68 -20.32
C TYR A 49 -82.08 60.18 -20.07
N LEU A 50 -83.24 59.57 -20.32
CA LEU A 50 -83.42 58.12 -20.23
C LEU A 50 -82.51 57.36 -21.20
N ARG A 51 -82.42 57.82 -22.46
CA ARG A 51 -81.52 57.22 -23.46
C ARG A 51 -80.06 57.35 -23.04
N HIS A 52 -79.67 58.50 -22.52
CA HIS A 52 -78.33 58.70 -21.99
C HIS A 52 -78.03 57.76 -20.82
N LEU A 53 -78.94 57.62 -19.84
CA LEU A 53 -78.78 56.68 -18.73
C LEU A 53 -78.68 55.22 -19.22
N GLN A 54 -79.49 54.83 -20.20
CA GLN A 54 -79.43 53.49 -20.78
C GLN A 54 -78.08 53.23 -21.46
N ASN A 55 -77.56 54.22 -22.20
CA ASN A 55 -76.25 54.11 -22.84
C ASN A 55 -75.12 54.06 -21.81
N SER A 56 -75.12 54.95 -20.80
CA SER A 56 -74.10 54.97 -19.75
C SER A 56 -74.10 53.70 -18.90
N MET A 57 -75.27 53.08 -18.67
CA MET A 57 -75.33 51.78 -17.99
C MET A 57 -74.69 50.67 -18.84
N VAL A 58 -74.93 50.68 -20.15
CA VAL A 58 -74.29 49.72 -21.07
C VAL A 58 -72.78 49.95 -21.13
N GLU A 59 -72.33 51.20 -21.17
CA GLU A 59 -70.90 51.55 -21.12
C GLU A 59 -70.25 51.06 -19.83
N LEU A 60 -70.83 51.34 -18.67
CA LEU A 60 -70.29 50.88 -17.39
C LEU A 60 -70.22 49.35 -17.28
N ILE A 61 -71.24 48.63 -17.78
CA ILE A 61 -71.22 47.17 -17.86
C ILE A 61 -70.13 46.68 -18.81
N ASN A 62 -69.94 47.35 -19.94
CA ASN A 62 -68.91 46.97 -20.92
C ASN A 62 -67.51 47.22 -20.38
N ASP A 63 -67.30 48.32 -19.63
CA ASP A 63 -66.04 48.63 -18.95
C ASP A 63 -65.73 47.57 -17.90
N ASP A 64 -66.70 47.24 -17.03
CA ASP A 64 -66.56 46.16 -16.04
C ASP A 64 -66.30 44.80 -16.71
N TYR A 65 -66.94 44.54 -17.85
CA TYR A 65 -66.73 43.31 -18.63
C TYR A 65 -65.33 43.26 -19.24
N ALA A 66 -64.83 44.38 -19.78
CA ALA A 66 -63.48 44.47 -20.31
C ALA A 66 -62.45 44.18 -19.22
N ASP A 67 -62.63 44.74 -18.02
CA ASP A 67 -61.77 44.47 -16.87
C ASP A 67 -61.82 43.00 -16.43
N PHE A 68 -63.02 42.39 -16.40
CA PHE A 68 -63.17 40.97 -16.07
C PHE A 68 -62.48 40.06 -17.11
N VAL A 69 -62.62 40.35 -18.40
CA VAL A 69 -61.95 39.60 -19.47
C VAL A 69 -60.43 39.76 -19.38
N ASN A 70 -59.94 40.98 -19.15
CA ASN A 70 -58.52 41.24 -18.96
C ASN A 70 -57.96 40.46 -17.75
N LEU A 71 -58.65 40.48 -16.62
CA LEU A 71 -58.23 39.75 -15.43
C LEU A 71 -58.25 38.22 -15.66
N SER A 72 -59.30 37.69 -16.26
CA SER A 72 -59.42 36.25 -16.53
C SER A 72 -58.37 35.75 -17.52
N SER A 73 -58.06 36.52 -18.57
CA SER A 73 -56.96 36.21 -19.49
C SER A 73 -55.60 36.28 -18.82
N GLY A 74 -55.37 37.28 -17.95
CA GLY A 74 -54.15 37.41 -17.15
C GLY A 74 -53.94 36.24 -16.18
N LEU A 75 -55.01 35.80 -15.51
CA LEU A 75 -54.97 34.62 -14.63
C LEU A 75 -54.72 33.33 -15.41
N ALA A 76 -55.30 33.17 -16.61
CA ALA A 76 -55.02 32.03 -17.46
C ALA A 76 -53.54 32.01 -17.91
N ALA A 77 -52.99 33.14 -18.34
CA ALA A 77 -51.59 33.25 -18.71
C ALA A 77 -50.64 32.99 -17.53
N LEU A 78 -51.01 33.42 -16.32
CA LEU A 78 -50.26 33.12 -15.10
C LEU A 78 -50.28 31.63 -14.79
N ARG A 79 -51.44 30.98 -14.88
CA ARG A 79 -51.56 29.52 -14.69
C ARG A 79 -50.65 28.78 -15.67
N ASP A 80 -50.70 29.13 -16.94
CA ASP A 80 -49.89 28.48 -17.98
C ASP A 80 -48.39 28.71 -17.71
N SER A 81 -48.01 29.89 -17.20
CA SER A 81 -46.63 30.18 -16.78
C SER A 81 -46.20 29.33 -15.57
N VAL A 82 -47.08 29.15 -14.58
CA VAL A 82 -46.82 28.30 -13.41
C VAL A 82 -46.68 26.83 -13.81
N GLU A 83 -47.54 26.34 -14.70
CA GLU A 83 -47.45 24.98 -15.23
C GLU A 83 -46.13 24.75 -15.98
N LYS A 84 -45.72 25.72 -16.80
CA LYS A 84 -44.43 25.68 -17.49
C LYS A 84 -43.26 25.62 -16.51
N VAL A 85 -43.23 26.51 -15.50
CA VAL A 85 -42.18 26.50 -14.47
C VAL A 85 -42.17 25.16 -13.72
N SER A 86 -43.35 24.63 -13.35
CA SER A 86 -43.43 23.32 -12.69
C SER A 86 -42.90 22.19 -13.56
N SER A 87 -43.16 22.23 -14.87
CA SER A 87 -42.64 21.25 -15.83
C SER A 87 -41.11 21.35 -15.95
N ASP A 88 -40.58 22.57 -16.11
CA ASP A 88 -39.14 22.82 -16.25
C ASP A 88 -38.37 22.39 -15.00
N VAL A 89 -38.91 22.70 -13.80
CA VAL A 89 -38.33 22.26 -12.53
C VAL A 89 -38.30 20.73 -12.43
N ARG A 90 -39.38 20.05 -12.85
CA ARG A 90 -39.44 18.59 -12.86
C ARG A 90 -38.40 18.00 -13.82
N ALA A 91 -38.30 18.53 -15.03
CA ALA A 91 -37.33 18.09 -16.03
C ALA A 91 -35.89 18.27 -15.52
N ASN A 92 -35.57 19.44 -14.96
CA ASN A 92 -34.27 19.71 -14.37
C ASN A 92 -33.95 18.76 -13.20
N TRP A 93 -34.93 18.49 -12.33
CA TRP A 93 -34.75 17.54 -11.23
C TRP A 93 -34.48 16.12 -11.72
N THR A 94 -35.19 15.67 -12.75
CA THR A 94 -34.91 14.37 -13.38
C THR A 94 -33.51 14.32 -13.97
N SER A 95 -33.10 15.35 -14.72
CA SER A 95 -31.74 15.43 -15.29
C SER A 95 -30.68 15.41 -14.19
N PHE A 96 -30.87 16.15 -13.11
CA PHE A 96 -29.95 16.20 -11.98
C PHE A 96 -29.82 14.83 -11.29
N THR A 97 -30.95 14.15 -11.06
CA THR A 97 -30.97 12.80 -10.48
C THR A 97 -30.23 11.79 -11.38
N THR A 98 -30.42 11.86 -12.69
CA THR A 98 -29.69 11.04 -13.66
C THR A 98 -28.18 11.33 -13.62
N SER A 99 -27.78 12.61 -13.60
CA SER A 99 -26.35 12.97 -13.51
C SER A 99 -25.71 12.48 -12.20
N ILE A 100 -26.42 12.52 -11.07
CA ILE A 100 -25.93 11.93 -9.81
C ILE A 100 -25.71 10.42 -9.96
N ALA A 101 -26.68 9.70 -10.52
CA ALA A 101 -26.55 8.25 -10.71
C ALA A 101 -25.38 7.88 -11.65
N GLU A 102 -25.10 8.71 -12.67
CA GLU A 102 -23.93 8.55 -13.53
C GLU A 102 -22.62 8.79 -12.77
N ILE A 103 -22.57 9.81 -11.91
CA ILE A 103 -21.41 10.11 -11.06
C ILE A 103 -21.16 8.97 -10.07
N GLU A 104 -22.20 8.44 -9.42
CA GLU A 104 -22.08 7.29 -8.50
C GLU A 104 -21.49 6.08 -9.22
N LYS A 105 -22.03 5.75 -10.41
CA LYS A 105 -21.51 4.65 -11.23
C LYS A 105 -20.06 4.88 -11.65
N CYS A 106 -19.67 6.12 -11.94
CA CYS A 106 -18.29 6.48 -12.24
C CYS A 106 -17.39 6.29 -11.02
N SER A 107 -17.85 6.70 -9.83
CA SER A 107 -17.15 6.50 -8.56
C SER A 107 -16.89 5.02 -8.30
N ASP A 108 -17.92 4.17 -8.44
CA ASP A 108 -17.78 2.71 -8.26
C ASP A 108 -16.76 2.12 -9.24
N ALA A 109 -16.77 2.56 -10.50
CA ALA A 109 -15.80 2.11 -11.49
C ALA A 109 -14.36 2.55 -11.14
N ILE A 110 -14.18 3.76 -10.62
CA ILE A 110 -12.88 4.25 -10.15
C ILE A 110 -12.39 3.42 -8.95
N GLU A 111 -13.25 3.14 -7.98
CA GLU A 111 -12.89 2.32 -6.80
C GLU A 111 -12.49 0.89 -7.18
N GLN A 112 -13.22 0.27 -8.12
CA GLN A 112 -12.87 -1.04 -8.65
C GLN A 112 -11.52 -1.01 -9.38
N ASN A 113 -11.28 0.02 -10.21
CA ASN A 113 -10.02 0.19 -10.90
C ASN A 113 -8.85 0.39 -9.94
N LEU A 114 -8.99 1.25 -8.92
CA LEU A 114 -7.97 1.46 -7.89
C LEU A 114 -7.67 0.18 -7.12
N SER A 115 -8.69 -0.59 -6.76
CA SER A 115 -8.53 -1.89 -6.10
C SER A 115 -7.76 -2.88 -6.97
N SER A 116 -8.08 -2.92 -8.28
CA SER A 116 -7.37 -3.76 -9.25
C SER A 116 -5.91 -3.34 -9.43
N LEU A 117 -5.64 -2.03 -9.49
CA LEU A 117 -4.30 -1.46 -9.59
C LEU A 117 -3.47 -1.76 -8.35
N GLY A 118 -4.05 -1.60 -7.15
CA GLY A 118 -3.39 -1.97 -5.89
C GLY A 118 -3.02 -3.44 -5.82
N ARG A 119 -3.89 -4.34 -6.34
CA ARG A 119 -3.58 -5.77 -6.47
C ARG A 119 -2.44 -6.03 -7.46
N CYS A 120 -2.48 -5.41 -8.64
CA CYS A 120 -1.42 -5.54 -9.65
C CYS A 120 -0.07 -5.04 -9.14
N GLN A 121 -0.04 -3.90 -8.43
CA GLN A 121 1.18 -3.36 -7.84
C GLN A 121 1.80 -4.32 -6.81
N LYS A 122 0.98 -4.91 -5.93
CA LYS A 122 1.46 -5.92 -4.96
C LYS A 122 2.05 -7.15 -5.65
N LEU A 123 1.40 -7.62 -6.72
CA LEU A 123 1.92 -8.73 -7.53
C LEU A 123 3.23 -8.35 -8.22
N GLN A 124 3.34 -7.14 -8.76
CA GLN A 124 4.56 -6.65 -9.41
C GLN A 124 5.73 -6.58 -8.44
N ILE A 125 5.53 -6.07 -7.21
CA ILE A 125 6.56 -6.05 -6.17
C ILE A 125 6.99 -7.48 -5.82
N CYS A 126 6.03 -8.39 -5.63
CA CYS A 126 6.33 -9.80 -5.32
C CYS A 126 7.14 -10.48 -6.44
N GLN A 127 6.79 -10.24 -7.70
CA GLN A 127 7.55 -10.76 -8.84
C GLN A 127 8.95 -10.12 -8.94
N GLY A 128 9.07 -8.81 -8.68
CA GLY A 128 10.35 -8.12 -8.60
C GLY A 128 11.27 -8.70 -7.53
N ASP A 129 10.74 -8.97 -6.34
CA ASP A 129 11.48 -9.59 -5.23
C ASP A 129 11.95 -11.02 -5.59
N LYS A 130 11.12 -11.81 -6.28
CA LYS A 130 11.50 -13.14 -6.78
C LYS A 130 12.61 -13.08 -7.82
N LEU A 131 12.51 -12.15 -8.78
CA LEU A 131 13.55 -11.94 -9.79
C LEU A 131 14.88 -11.50 -9.16
N ALA A 132 14.82 -10.59 -8.18
CA ALA A 132 16.00 -10.16 -7.45
C ALA A 132 16.66 -11.31 -6.67
N LEU A 133 15.87 -12.18 -6.04
CA LEU A 133 16.37 -13.39 -5.40
C LEU A 133 17.08 -14.31 -6.40
N LEU A 134 16.42 -14.62 -7.53
CA LEU A 134 17.00 -15.44 -8.60
C LEU A 134 18.32 -14.87 -9.11
N GLN A 135 18.36 -13.57 -9.40
CA GLN A 135 19.55 -12.90 -9.87
C GLN A 135 20.66 -12.87 -8.82
N SER A 136 20.33 -12.70 -7.54
CA SER A 136 21.31 -12.74 -6.45
C SER A 136 21.93 -14.13 -6.30
N ILE A 137 21.14 -15.21 -6.41
CA ILE A 137 21.63 -16.59 -6.38
C ILE A 137 22.48 -16.87 -7.61
N GLN A 138 22.04 -16.47 -8.80
CA GLN A 138 22.80 -16.65 -10.04
C GLN A 138 24.14 -15.92 -9.99
N ASN A 139 24.17 -14.68 -9.51
CA ASN A 139 25.40 -13.91 -9.35
C ASN A 139 26.35 -14.56 -8.34
N LEU A 140 25.81 -15.12 -7.24
CA LEU A 140 26.60 -15.85 -6.27
C LEU A 140 27.18 -17.14 -6.87
N CYS A 141 26.37 -17.94 -7.58
CA CYS A 141 26.82 -19.14 -8.27
C CYS A 141 27.93 -18.83 -9.28
N ALA A 142 27.73 -17.85 -10.15
CA ALA A 142 28.70 -17.45 -11.17
C ALA A 142 30.02 -16.99 -10.53
N PHE A 143 29.95 -16.22 -9.44
CA PHE A 143 31.14 -15.76 -8.70
C PHE A 143 31.94 -16.91 -8.08
N VAL A 144 31.26 -17.97 -7.63
CA VAL A 144 31.91 -19.18 -7.09
C VAL A 144 32.47 -20.05 -8.22
N GLU A 145 31.75 -20.18 -9.33
CA GLU A 145 32.15 -20.97 -10.49
C GLU A 145 33.33 -20.38 -11.25
N GLU A 146 33.39 -19.05 -11.39
CA GLU A 146 34.55 -18.32 -11.95
C GLU A 146 35.84 -18.70 -11.22
N ARG A 147 35.77 -18.93 -9.91
CA ARG A 147 36.92 -19.35 -9.11
C ARG A 147 37.21 -20.85 -9.21
N ALA A 148 36.18 -21.69 -9.35
CA ALA A 148 36.37 -23.13 -9.56
C ALA A 148 37.03 -23.44 -10.91
N ALA A 149 36.80 -22.60 -11.93
CA ALA A 149 37.40 -22.73 -13.25
C ALA A 149 38.88 -22.30 -13.34
N ASP A 150 39.37 -21.52 -12.38
CA ASP A 150 40.77 -21.07 -12.26
C ASP A 150 41.74 -22.18 -11.76
N ASP A 151 41.41 -23.45 -12.00
CA ASP A 151 42.14 -24.65 -11.55
C ASP A 151 43.48 -24.89 -12.31
N GLU A 152 44.11 -23.81 -12.80
CA GLU A 152 45.49 -23.85 -13.30
C GLU A 152 46.46 -23.87 -12.10
N PRO A 153 47.26 -24.94 -11.92
CA PRO A 153 48.01 -25.21 -10.69
C PRO A 153 49.09 -24.17 -10.33
N THR A 154 49.42 -23.26 -11.25
CA THR A 154 50.46 -22.23 -11.10
C THR A 154 49.92 -20.88 -10.60
N ARG A 155 48.59 -20.64 -10.63
CA ARG A 155 47.93 -19.42 -10.14
C ARG A 155 46.94 -19.71 -9.01
N LYS A 156 47.37 -20.45 -7.98
CA LYS A 156 46.68 -20.46 -6.67
C LYS A 156 46.86 -19.11 -5.95
N VAL A 157 46.38 -18.03 -6.55
CA VAL A 157 46.23 -16.75 -5.86
C VAL A 157 45.24 -17.00 -4.73
N ARG A 158 45.73 -16.96 -3.49
CA ARG A 158 44.94 -17.08 -2.26
C ARG A 158 43.68 -16.23 -2.44
N ALA A 159 42.52 -16.70 -1.96
CA ALA A 159 41.37 -15.81 -1.88
C ALA A 159 41.79 -14.62 -1.01
N ASN A 160 41.95 -13.46 -1.63
CA ASN A 160 42.36 -12.25 -0.92
C ASN A 160 41.19 -11.76 -0.06
N SER A 161 41.48 -10.93 0.93
CA SER A 161 40.44 -10.34 1.80
C SER A 161 39.30 -9.68 1.02
N LEU A 162 39.59 -9.08 -0.16
CA LEU A 162 38.57 -8.56 -1.07
C LEU A 162 37.59 -9.62 -1.59
N TRP A 163 38.07 -10.84 -1.88
CA TRP A 163 37.23 -11.92 -2.38
C TRP A 163 36.23 -12.35 -1.30
N TYR A 164 36.69 -12.53 -0.06
CA TYR A 164 35.81 -12.87 1.06
C TYR A 164 34.81 -11.75 1.39
N SER A 165 35.24 -10.48 1.26
CA SER A 165 34.35 -9.33 1.42
C SER A 165 33.25 -9.30 0.36
N LYS A 166 33.60 -9.55 -0.91
CA LYS A 166 32.64 -9.64 -2.01
C LYS A 166 31.71 -10.85 -1.85
N LEU A 167 32.22 -11.99 -1.39
CA LEU A 167 31.42 -13.17 -1.07
C LEU A 167 30.40 -12.86 0.03
N ALA A 168 30.81 -12.19 1.10
CA ALA A 168 29.92 -11.79 2.20
C ALA A 168 28.77 -10.91 1.70
N LEU A 169 29.05 -9.91 0.87
CA LEU A 169 28.04 -9.04 0.25
C LEU A 169 27.02 -9.84 -0.57
N LEU A 170 27.48 -10.79 -1.39
CA LEU A 170 26.60 -11.62 -2.21
C LEU A 170 25.73 -12.56 -1.37
N ILE A 171 26.30 -13.17 -0.32
CA ILE A 171 25.53 -14.02 0.61
C ILE A 171 24.49 -13.18 1.35
N SER A 172 24.87 -12.01 1.87
CA SER A 172 23.92 -11.10 2.53
C SER A 172 22.80 -10.65 1.61
N ALA A 173 23.08 -10.42 0.32
CA ALA A 173 22.04 -10.10 -0.66
C ALA A 173 21.07 -11.28 -0.86
N VAL A 174 21.57 -12.51 -0.98
CA VAL A 174 20.73 -13.71 -1.09
C VAL A 174 19.85 -13.89 0.16
N GLU A 175 20.41 -13.74 1.36
CA GLU A 175 19.64 -13.85 2.61
C GLU A 175 18.59 -12.74 2.75
N PHE A 176 18.94 -11.51 2.37
CA PHE A 176 18.00 -10.38 2.35
C PHE A 176 16.80 -10.67 1.45
N TRP A 177 17.03 -11.04 0.18
CA TRP A 177 15.94 -11.33 -0.75
C TRP A 177 15.17 -12.60 -0.37
N SER A 178 15.85 -13.60 0.21
CA SER A 178 15.22 -14.81 0.73
C SER A 178 14.27 -14.50 1.89
N SER A 179 14.55 -13.49 2.71
CA SER A 179 13.67 -13.07 3.81
C SER A 179 12.42 -12.31 3.33
N ARG A 180 12.50 -11.61 2.19
CA ARG A 180 11.39 -10.85 1.61
C ARG A 180 10.39 -11.72 0.86
N VAL A 181 10.86 -12.80 0.23
CA VAL A 181 10.01 -13.73 -0.49
C VAL A 181 9.44 -14.75 0.49
N LYS A 182 8.09 -14.83 0.60
CA LYS A 182 7.43 -15.85 1.43
C LYS A 182 7.85 -17.25 0.99
N SER A 183 8.20 -18.12 1.94
CA SER A 183 8.70 -19.47 1.68
C SER A 183 7.77 -20.33 0.80
N GLU A 184 6.46 -20.13 0.89
CA GLU A 184 5.44 -20.84 0.09
C GLU A 184 5.48 -20.50 -1.41
N HIS A 185 6.15 -19.40 -1.78
CA HIS A 185 6.15 -18.86 -3.14
C HIS A 185 7.50 -18.99 -3.85
N ILE A 186 8.49 -19.59 -3.18
CA ILE A 186 9.79 -19.91 -3.75
C ILE A 186 9.66 -21.24 -4.48
N GLN A 187 10.05 -21.26 -5.75
CA GLN A 187 10.07 -22.52 -6.51
C GLN A 187 11.10 -23.48 -5.91
N PRO A 188 10.81 -24.79 -5.80
CA PRO A 188 11.74 -25.78 -5.25
C PRO A 188 13.11 -25.80 -5.96
N THR A 189 13.13 -25.52 -7.27
CA THR A 189 14.34 -25.40 -8.07
C THR A 189 15.28 -24.31 -7.56
N VAL A 190 14.74 -23.14 -7.18
CA VAL A 190 15.51 -22.01 -6.68
C VAL A 190 16.09 -22.31 -5.30
N LEU A 191 15.31 -22.97 -4.46
CA LEU A 191 15.78 -23.42 -3.15
C LEU A 191 16.91 -24.44 -3.30
N ASN A 192 16.76 -25.39 -4.23
CA ASN A 192 17.81 -26.38 -4.52
C ASN A 192 19.08 -25.72 -5.07
N MET A 193 18.96 -24.72 -5.95
CA MET A 193 20.11 -23.94 -6.43
C MET A 193 20.81 -23.21 -5.28
N LYS A 194 20.06 -22.61 -4.34
CA LYS A 194 20.62 -21.96 -3.14
C LYS A 194 21.39 -22.98 -2.29
N ILE A 195 20.78 -24.14 -2.00
CA ILE A 195 21.38 -25.19 -1.18
C ILE A 195 22.68 -25.70 -1.82
N GLU A 196 22.66 -26.02 -3.11
CA GLU A 196 23.84 -26.54 -3.81
C GLU A 196 24.97 -25.50 -3.89
N CYS A 197 24.62 -24.22 -4.11
CA CYS A 197 25.58 -23.13 -4.06
C CYS A 197 26.21 -23.02 -2.66
N TYR A 198 25.40 -23.08 -1.61
CA TYR A 198 25.84 -22.95 -0.22
C TYR A 198 26.69 -24.16 0.19
N ARG A 199 26.39 -25.36 -0.31
CA ARG A 199 27.22 -26.55 -0.15
C ARG A 199 28.63 -26.33 -0.74
N LYS A 200 28.73 -25.89 -2.00
CA LYS A 200 30.03 -25.59 -2.64
C LYS A 200 30.82 -24.50 -1.91
N ILE A 201 30.15 -23.42 -1.49
CA ILE A 201 30.78 -22.36 -0.71
C ILE A 201 31.26 -22.89 0.64
N SER A 202 30.46 -23.71 1.31
CA SER A 202 30.84 -24.29 2.60
C SER A 202 32.11 -25.13 2.46
N GLU A 203 32.20 -26.03 1.48
CA GLU A 203 33.41 -26.83 1.23
C GLU A 203 34.65 -25.95 1.03
N PHE A 204 34.53 -24.89 0.23
CA PHE A 204 35.62 -23.94 0.00
C PHE A 204 36.04 -23.19 1.27
N LEU A 205 35.09 -22.68 2.05
CA LEU A 205 35.36 -21.95 3.30
C LEU A 205 36.00 -22.86 4.34
N LEU A 206 35.55 -24.11 4.44
CA LEU A 206 36.10 -25.10 5.35
C LEU A 206 37.55 -25.46 4.99
N ASP A 207 37.85 -25.61 3.70
CA ASP A 207 39.21 -25.85 3.22
C ASP A 207 40.12 -24.62 3.39
N ALA A 208 39.58 -23.42 3.26
CA ALA A 208 40.30 -22.19 3.57
C ALA A 208 40.60 -22.08 5.08
N LEU A 209 39.63 -22.38 5.93
CA LEU A 209 39.77 -22.38 7.38
C LEU A 209 40.81 -23.39 7.86
N LYS A 210 40.77 -24.62 7.33
CA LYS A 210 41.78 -25.65 7.62
C LYS A 210 43.19 -25.18 7.27
N ARG A 211 43.36 -24.51 6.12
CA ARG A 211 44.66 -23.94 5.72
C ARG A 211 45.11 -22.82 6.66
N GLU A 212 44.25 -21.86 6.98
CA GLU A 212 44.58 -20.75 7.88
C GLU A 212 45.01 -21.24 9.28
N ILE A 213 44.31 -22.24 9.84
CA ILE A 213 44.60 -22.78 11.17
C ILE A 213 45.90 -23.59 11.17
N PHE A 214 46.09 -24.51 10.21
CA PHE A 214 47.16 -25.49 10.26
C PHE A 214 48.40 -25.19 9.40
N ASP A 215 48.37 -24.18 8.52
CA ASP A 215 49.55 -23.76 7.77
C ASP A 215 50.32 -22.71 8.58
N HIS A 216 51.37 -23.14 9.28
CA HIS A 216 52.20 -22.29 10.13
C HIS A 216 53.09 -21.31 9.35
N SER A 217 53.12 -21.38 8.01
CA SER A 217 54.04 -20.62 7.19
C SER A 217 53.61 -19.17 6.90
N LYS A 218 52.34 -18.80 7.14
CA LYS A 218 51.78 -17.49 6.76
C LYS A 218 50.86 -16.88 7.81
N GLU A 219 50.78 -15.55 7.78
CA GLU A 219 49.89 -14.73 8.61
C GLU A 219 48.40 -15.07 8.39
N CYS A 220 47.61 -14.91 9.46
CA CYS A 220 46.16 -15.15 9.48
C CYS A 220 45.40 -13.88 9.11
N ASP A 221 45.08 -13.70 7.83
CA ASP A 221 44.50 -12.45 7.31
C ASP A 221 43.00 -12.53 7.03
N ASN A 222 42.37 -13.69 7.18
CA ASN A 222 40.94 -13.84 6.88
C ASN A 222 40.15 -14.61 7.94
N LEU A 223 40.74 -14.91 9.10
CA LEU A 223 40.13 -15.83 10.08
C LEU A 223 38.79 -15.29 10.61
N SER A 224 38.71 -14.00 10.92
CA SER A 224 37.47 -13.37 11.40
C SER A 224 36.36 -13.39 10.35
N VAL A 225 36.70 -13.08 9.10
CA VAL A 225 35.75 -13.06 7.98
C VAL A 225 35.26 -14.48 7.65
N LEU A 226 36.15 -15.47 7.67
CA LEU A 226 35.81 -16.88 7.46
C LEU A 226 34.82 -17.38 8.52
N VAL A 227 35.08 -17.12 9.80
CA VAL A 227 34.18 -17.54 10.89
C VAL A 227 32.81 -16.84 10.77
N ALA A 228 32.78 -15.55 10.43
CA ALA A 228 31.53 -14.82 10.21
C ALA A 228 30.73 -15.37 9.01
N LEU A 229 31.40 -15.70 7.91
CA LEU A 229 30.79 -16.31 6.73
C LEU A 229 30.21 -17.70 7.03
N ILE A 230 30.97 -18.55 7.72
CA ILE A 230 30.54 -19.90 8.13
C ILE A 230 29.30 -19.83 9.02
N LYS A 231 29.25 -18.86 9.93
CA LYS A 231 28.07 -18.59 10.76
C LYS A 231 26.86 -18.16 9.93
N THR A 232 27.07 -17.27 8.94
CA THR A 232 26.00 -16.76 8.07
C THR A 232 25.40 -17.85 7.18
N ILE A 233 26.22 -18.80 6.72
CA ILE A 233 25.78 -19.96 5.92
C ILE A 233 25.25 -21.10 6.81
N ASN A 234 25.33 -20.96 8.14
CA ASN A 234 24.96 -21.98 9.12
C ASN A 234 25.76 -23.31 8.99
N ALA A 235 27.06 -23.21 8.69
CA ALA A 235 27.96 -24.36 8.48
C ALA A 235 28.88 -24.64 9.69
N ASN A 236 28.51 -24.19 10.89
CA ASN A 236 29.37 -24.25 12.09
C ASN A 236 29.73 -25.70 12.49
N GLU A 237 28.76 -26.62 12.47
CA GLU A 237 28.98 -28.02 12.85
C GLU A 237 29.92 -28.73 11.87
N LEU A 238 29.74 -28.50 10.57
CA LEU A 238 30.64 -29.01 9.53
C LEU A 238 32.06 -28.44 9.70
N ALA A 239 32.18 -27.17 10.12
CA ALA A 239 33.45 -26.54 10.38
C ALA A 239 34.19 -27.16 11.56
N ILE A 240 33.47 -27.43 12.65
CA ILE A 240 33.99 -28.16 13.80
C ILE A 240 34.52 -29.52 13.33
N CYS A 241 33.70 -30.35 12.68
CA CYS A 241 34.11 -31.67 12.20
C CYS A 241 35.34 -31.63 11.28
N ARG A 242 35.43 -30.63 10.37
CA ARG A 242 36.58 -30.50 9.48
C ARG A 242 37.87 -30.13 10.21
N ILE A 243 37.79 -29.31 11.26
CA ILE A 243 38.93 -28.96 12.11
C ILE A 243 39.35 -30.18 12.96
N LEU A 244 38.38 -30.90 13.55
CA LEU A 244 38.63 -32.15 14.28
C LEU A 244 39.39 -33.14 13.40
N ASN A 245 38.88 -33.42 12.19
CA ASN A 245 39.55 -34.30 11.24
C ASN A 245 40.94 -33.77 10.85
N GLY A 246 41.12 -32.45 10.73
CA GLY A 246 42.42 -31.84 10.47
C GLY A 246 43.45 -32.02 11.60
N LEU A 247 43.01 -32.01 12.86
CA LEU A 247 43.86 -32.28 14.03
C LEU A 247 44.37 -33.73 14.04
N VAL A 248 43.48 -34.67 13.68
CA VAL A 248 43.79 -36.11 13.58
C VAL A 248 44.69 -36.40 12.38
N GLU A 249 44.35 -35.91 11.19
CA GLU A 249 45.10 -36.16 9.94
C GLU A 249 46.54 -35.64 9.99
N LYS A 250 46.79 -34.48 10.61
CA LYS A 250 48.14 -33.92 10.75
C LYS A 250 48.98 -34.59 11.84
N LYS A 251 48.46 -35.64 12.51
CA LYS A 251 49.09 -36.30 13.66
C LYS A 251 49.50 -35.32 14.75
N ILE A 252 48.78 -34.22 14.90
CA ILE A 252 49.05 -33.26 15.98
C ILE A 252 48.69 -33.92 17.30
N VAL A 253 47.66 -34.77 17.31
CA VAL A 253 47.29 -35.67 18.42
C VAL A 253 47.31 -37.10 17.89
N VAL A 254 48.13 -37.96 18.49
CA VAL A 254 48.22 -39.38 18.14
C VAL A 254 47.19 -40.14 18.98
N ILE A 255 46.15 -40.66 18.33
CA ILE A 255 45.11 -41.52 18.96
C ILE A 255 45.66 -42.95 19.22
N GLY A 256 46.82 -43.29 18.69
CA GLY A 256 47.45 -44.59 18.91
C GLY A 256 48.00 -44.72 20.33
N ALA A 257 47.31 -45.50 21.16
CA ALA A 257 47.91 -46.12 22.34
C ALA A 257 49.13 -46.93 21.88
N VAL A 258 50.32 -46.51 22.27
CA VAL A 258 51.47 -47.43 22.30
C VAL A 258 51.21 -48.37 23.48
N GLU A 259 51.20 -49.68 23.23
CA GLU A 259 50.99 -50.72 24.26
C GLU A 259 51.78 -50.36 25.54
N GLY A 260 51.06 -50.11 26.63
CA GLY A 260 51.63 -49.80 27.95
C GLY A 260 51.67 -48.33 28.40
N GLN A 261 51.14 -47.36 27.63
CA GLN A 261 51.01 -45.98 28.14
C GLN A 261 49.81 -45.80 29.06
N LYS A 262 50.03 -45.23 30.26
CA LYS A 262 48.95 -44.82 31.16
C LYS A 262 48.09 -43.73 30.50
N LEU A 263 46.77 -43.87 30.60
CA LEU A 263 45.76 -42.93 30.10
C LEU A 263 46.07 -41.47 30.49
N ASP A 264 46.56 -41.26 31.72
CA ASP A 264 46.98 -39.93 32.23
C ASP A 264 48.05 -39.27 31.36
N ASN A 265 49.04 -40.02 30.88
CA ASN A 265 50.12 -39.49 30.05
C ASN A 265 49.65 -39.17 28.63
N LEU A 266 48.69 -39.94 28.11
CA LEU A 266 48.09 -39.75 26.78
C LEU A 266 47.20 -38.49 26.78
N LEU A 267 46.39 -38.32 27.83
CA LEU A 267 45.62 -37.12 28.11
C LEU A 267 46.50 -35.89 28.27
N GLU A 268 47.58 -35.99 29.03
CA GLU A 268 48.49 -34.87 29.27
C GLU A 268 49.19 -34.43 27.98
N ASN A 269 49.56 -35.37 27.11
CA ASN A 269 50.16 -35.06 25.81
C ASN A 269 49.15 -34.42 24.84
N ALA A 270 47.94 -34.98 24.75
CA ALA A 270 46.86 -34.41 23.92
C ALA A 270 46.47 -33.00 24.38
N LEU A 271 46.33 -32.77 25.69
CA LEU A 271 46.06 -31.44 26.25
C LEU A 271 47.20 -30.45 25.99
N ARG A 272 48.47 -30.86 26.11
CA ARG A 272 49.61 -29.99 25.78
C ARG A 272 49.58 -29.56 24.31
N GLN A 273 49.33 -30.49 23.41
CA GLN A 273 49.24 -30.22 21.96
C GLN A 273 48.06 -29.29 21.62
N ILE A 274 46.91 -29.48 22.27
CA ILE A 274 45.74 -28.59 22.11
C ILE A 274 46.02 -27.19 22.62
N ILE A 275 46.69 -27.06 23.77
CA ILE A 275 47.10 -25.76 24.34
C ILE A 275 48.09 -25.07 23.41
N GLU A 276 49.00 -25.81 22.77
CA GLU A 276 49.95 -25.28 21.80
C GLU A 276 49.26 -24.76 20.52
N VAL A 277 48.30 -25.53 19.98
CA VAL A 277 47.46 -25.09 18.85
C VAL A 277 46.68 -23.82 19.20
N ARG A 278 46.07 -23.76 20.39
CA ARG A 278 45.34 -22.59 20.88
C ARG A 278 46.24 -21.37 21.03
N LYS A 279 47.44 -21.53 21.60
CA LYS A 279 48.42 -20.45 21.78
C LYS A 279 48.92 -19.94 20.42
N SER A 280 49.28 -20.84 19.51
CA SER A 280 49.73 -20.50 18.15
C SER A 280 48.65 -19.73 17.39
N CYS A 281 47.38 -20.18 17.42
CA CYS A 281 46.28 -19.47 16.79
C CYS A 281 46.02 -18.10 17.44
N SER A 282 46.10 -18.01 18.77
CA SER A 282 45.89 -16.76 19.51
C SER A 282 46.98 -15.73 19.23
N GLU A 283 48.23 -16.14 19.15
CA GLU A 283 49.35 -15.24 18.83
C GLU A 283 49.29 -14.74 17.39
N ARG A 284 48.93 -15.61 16.43
CA ARG A 284 48.79 -15.24 15.02
C ARG A 284 47.61 -14.30 14.79
N ALA A 285 46.47 -14.56 15.40
CA ALA A 285 45.28 -13.74 15.22
C ALA A 285 45.38 -12.37 15.93
N LYS A 286 46.14 -12.27 17.04
CA LYS A 286 46.40 -10.99 17.72
C LYS A 286 47.28 -10.05 16.91
N ARG A 287 48.23 -10.57 16.12
CA ARG A 287 49.13 -9.74 15.28
C ARG A 287 48.37 -8.94 14.22
N ASN A 288 47.26 -9.48 13.70
CA ASN A 288 46.51 -8.88 12.58
C ASN A 288 45.14 -8.33 12.98
N ALA A 289 44.90 -8.07 14.28
CA ALA A 289 43.62 -7.60 14.83
C ALA A 289 42.39 -8.46 14.46
N GLN A 290 42.61 -9.74 14.11
CA GLN A 290 41.56 -10.66 13.66
C GLN A 290 40.99 -11.53 14.77
N PHE A 291 41.58 -11.43 15.97
CA PHE A 291 41.13 -12.15 17.16
C PHE A 291 39.89 -11.49 17.76
N THR A 292 38.76 -11.60 17.04
CA THR A 292 37.47 -11.16 17.54
C THR A 292 36.94 -12.17 18.56
N ARG A 293 36.03 -11.72 19.45
CA ARG A 293 35.37 -12.59 20.44
C ARG A 293 34.73 -13.82 19.80
N GLU A 294 34.21 -13.69 18.58
CA GLU A 294 33.57 -14.78 17.85
C GLU A 294 34.56 -15.85 17.40
N VAL A 295 35.76 -15.44 16.95
CA VAL A 295 36.84 -16.38 16.60
C VAL A 295 37.32 -17.15 17.84
N VAL A 296 37.42 -16.47 19.00
CA VAL A 296 37.80 -17.11 20.27
C VAL A 296 36.81 -18.20 20.65
N ILE A 297 35.52 -17.85 20.67
CA ILE A 297 34.46 -18.79 21.02
C ILE A 297 34.48 -19.98 20.05
N PHE A 298 34.59 -19.72 18.75
CA PHE A 298 34.62 -20.76 17.73
C PHE A 298 35.80 -21.73 17.91
N ILE A 299 37.03 -21.22 18.09
CA ILE A 299 38.22 -22.05 18.32
C ILE A 299 38.07 -22.85 19.61
N ASP A 300 37.63 -22.21 20.69
CA ASP A 300 37.44 -22.88 21.98
C ASP A 300 36.41 -24.00 21.89
N THR A 301 35.29 -23.77 21.20
CA THR A 301 34.28 -24.81 20.94
C THR A 301 34.86 -25.97 20.12
N CYS A 302 35.65 -25.69 19.07
CA CYS A 302 36.30 -26.75 18.30
C CYS A 302 37.24 -27.60 19.15
N LEU A 303 38.08 -26.96 19.97
CA LEU A 303 39.05 -27.66 20.81
C LEU A 303 38.38 -28.43 21.95
N LEU A 304 37.32 -27.88 22.57
CA LEU A 304 36.56 -28.58 23.61
C LEU A 304 35.83 -29.79 23.04
N ASN A 305 35.24 -29.67 21.86
CA ASN A 305 34.62 -30.81 21.18
C ASN A 305 35.65 -31.88 20.82
N PHE A 306 36.88 -31.49 20.44
CA PHE A 306 37.97 -32.44 20.24
C PHE A 306 38.29 -33.22 21.51
N VAL A 307 38.45 -32.52 22.64
CA VAL A 307 38.73 -33.17 23.93
C VAL A 307 37.59 -34.13 24.30
N SER A 308 36.33 -33.73 24.09
CA SER A 308 35.17 -34.59 24.34
C SER A 308 35.20 -35.87 23.50
N SER A 309 35.39 -35.75 22.18
CA SER A 309 35.47 -36.92 21.29
C SER A 309 36.68 -37.81 21.59
N PHE A 310 37.83 -37.21 21.93
CA PHE A 310 39.02 -37.95 22.34
C PHE A 310 38.79 -38.72 23.64
N LEU A 311 38.12 -38.12 24.63
CA LEU A 311 37.75 -38.80 25.88
C LEU A 311 36.78 -39.95 25.61
N GLU A 312 35.75 -39.74 24.79
CA GLU A 312 34.80 -40.80 24.40
C GLU A 312 35.51 -42.00 23.75
N GLU A 313 36.47 -41.74 22.86
CA GLU A 313 37.26 -42.78 22.21
C GLU A 313 38.20 -43.50 23.20
N ALA A 314 38.88 -42.75 24.07
CA ALA A 314 39.77 -43.32 25.07
C ALA A 314 39.02 -44.19 26.11
N TYR A 315 37.83 -43.74 26.56
CA TYR A 315 36.98 -44.53 27.46
C TYR A 315 36.43 -45.79 26.79
N SER A 316 36.08 -45.72 25.51
CA SER A 316 35.64 -46.89 24.73
C SER A 316 36.72 -47.97 24.63
N ILE A 317 38.01 -47.58 24.54
CA ILE A 317 39.14 -48.52 24.51
C ILE A 317 39.35 -49.17 25.90
N THR A 318 39.25 -48.40 26.99
CA THR A 318 39.37 -48.96 28.35
C THR A 318 38.20 -49.86 28.76
N ASP A 319 36.99 -49.62 28.24
CA ASP A 319 35.84 -50.51 28.40
C ASP A 319 36.03 -51.82 27.62
N PHE A 320 36.75 -51.81 26.50
CA PHE A 320 37.11 -53.03 25.77
C PHE A 320 38.19 -53.85 26.49
N GLU A 321 39.22 -53.21 27.03
CA GLU A 321 40.29 -53.90 27.78
C GLU A 321 39.80 -54.45 29.14
N SER A 322 38.86 -53.77 29.80
CA SER A 322 38.24 -54.27 31.03
C SER A 322 37.29 -55.46 30.77
N ASN A 323 36.59 -55.49 29.64
CA ASN A 323 35.76 -56.65 29.25
C ASN A 323 36.57 -57.87 28.78
N LEU A 324 37.82 -57.69 28.34
CA LEU A 324 38.74 -58.79 28.03
C LEU A 324 39.40 -59.40 29.27
N ASN A 325 39.47 -58.69 30.40
CA ASN A 325 40.07 -59.16 31.65
C ASN A 325 39.09 -59.85 32.62
N PHE A 326 37.82 -60.03 32.25
CA PHE A 326 36.85 -60.81 33.03
C PHE A 326 36.51 -62.19 32.42
N GLY A 327 37.31 -62.65 31.45
CA GLY A 327 37.18 -63.96 30.82
C GLY A 327 38.36 -64.90 31.09
N VAL A 328 38.66 -65.19 32.36
CA VAL A 328 39.43 -66.39 32.78
C VAL A 328 38.78 -67.00 34.02
#